data_AF-A0A4R4EE25-F1
#
_entry.id   AF-A0A4R4EE25-F1
#
_cell.length_a   1.000
_cell.length_b   1.000
_cell.length_c   1.000
_cell.angle_alpha   90.00
_cell.angle_beta   90.00
_cell.angle_gamma   90.00
#
_symmetry.space_group_name_H-M   'P 1'
#
loop_
_entity.id
_entity.type
_entity.pdbx_description
1 polymer ?
#
loop_
_entity_poly.entity_id
_entity_poly.type
_entity_poly.pdbx_seq_one_letter_code
_entity_poly.pdbx_strand_id
1 'polypeptide(L)'
;MKKCMAFVMIFMMITLVSSMATPAYAAGIKGEEVHLDTENGSYKLIVPNFIEYRIVKMYFAGKEYPLDIIVVEMPQKNADGAYPIYEIVTTDKKAHNAVSFPRIFGEDFIGVYQEKFANGSLVYAPKFTLGDKDLKDVIEGNIFTLSFTIYDDEYRSNDLFESPTLYFMFENKGAPDAAAQEKPKADAATEAKRAASKVMVNGKEIEFEAYEIAGSNYFKLRDLAQVMNGTNKQFKVDWDGAKNAILLTAGEAYTPDGKELAVSDNPSGKMAKATSAKVYVNGQEVQLKAYEINNNNYFKLRDIAKAINFAVNWDAKASTVGIDSSADYTE
;
A
#
# COMPACT_ATOMS: atom_id res chain seq x y z
N MET A 1 -1.22 16.38 -27.53
CA MET A 1 -0.18 15.45 -28.05
C MET A 1 -0.09 14.29 -27.08
N LYS A 2 -0.17 13.05 -27.58
CA LYS A 2 -0.13 11.82 -26.78
C LYS A 2 1.25 11.73 -26.10
N LYS A 3 1.31 11.78 -24.77
CA LYS A 3 2.54 11.45 -24.04
C LYS A 3 2.66 9.93 -24.03
N CYS A 4 3.65 9.41 -24.75
CA CYS A 4 4.06 8.00 -24.68
C CYS A 4 4.49 7.67 -23.25
N MET A 5 3.93 6.61 -22.66
CA MET A 5 4.55 5.92 -21.53
C MET A 5 5.83 5.26 -22.07
N ALA A 6 6.99 5.85 -21.80
CA ALA A 6 8.25 5.15 -21.97
C ALA A 6 8.41 4.15 -20.81
N PHE A 7 8.53 2.87 -21.15
CA PHE A 7 8.98 1.83 -20.22
C PHE A 7 10.47 2.08 -19.95
N VAL A 8 10.83 2.41 -18.71
CA VAL A 8 12.23 2.53 -18.30
C VAL A 8 12.80 1.11 -18.15
N MET A 9 13.86 0.79 -18.90
CA MET A 9 14.60 -0.46 -18.80
C MET A 9 15.81 -0.22 -17.88
N ILE A 10 15.81 -0.84 -16.69
CA ILE A 10 16.94 -0.79 -15.74
C ILE A 10 18.01 -1.79 -16.22
N PHE A 11 19.23 -1.33 -16.47
CA PHE A 11 20.37 -2.19 -16.83
C PHE A 11 21.27 -2.44 -15.60
N MET A 12 21.60 -3.71 -15.35
CA MET A 12 22.36 -4.22 -14.20
C MET A 12 23.85 -4.40 -14.57
N MET A 13 24.78 -3.87 -13.77
CA MET A 13 26.21 -4.16 -13.93
C MET A 13 26.89 -4.28 -12.56
N ILE A 14 27.27 -5.49 -12.18
CA ILE A 14 27.85 -5.82 -10.88
C ILE A 14 29.35 -5.50 -10.88
N THR A 15 29.84 -4.68 -9.95
CA THR A 15 31.27 -4.60 -9.62
C THR A 15 31.51 -4.84 -8.12
N LEU A 16 32.32 -5.85 -7.80
CA LEU A 16 32.72 -6.18 -6.42
C LEU A 16 33.91 -5.34 -5.97
N VAL A 17 33.79 -4.59 -4.86
CA VAL A 17 34.96 -4.04 -4.13
C VAL A 17 34.79 -4.17 -2.61
N SER A 18 35.58 -5.04 -1.99
CA SER A 18 35.51 -5.45 -0.57
C SER A 18 36.04 -4.44 0.46
N SER A 19 35.44 -4.47 1.67
CA SER A 19 35.99 -4.08 3.02
C SER A 19 36.23 -2.57 3.28
N MET A 20 36.16 -1.94 4.47
CA MET A 20 35.90 -2.26 5.89
C MET A 20 35.16 -1.07 6.58
N ALA A 21 34.69 -1.26 7.81
CA ALA A 21 33.88 -0.33 8.61
C ALA A 21 34.66 0.81 9.31
N THR A 22 34.08 2.02 9.35
CA THR A 22 34.09 2.99 10.48
C THR A 22 32.99 4.05 10.30
N PRO A 23 32.34 4.55 11.38
CA PRO A 23 31.14 5.39 11.29
C PRO A 23 31.46 6.90 11.33
N ALA A 24 31.10 7.59 10.25
CA ALA A 24 30.73 9.00 10.11
C ALA A 24 30.62 9.19 8.60
N TYR A 25 29.41 9.37 8.07
CA TYR A 25 29.13 9.29 6.63
C TYR A 25 29.86 10.41 5.86
N ALA A 26 31.08 10.12 5.42
CA ALA A 26 31.75 10.80 4.32
C ALA A 26 31.17 10.25 3.01
N ALA A 27 31.06 11.11 1.98
CA ALA A 27 30.67 10.71 0.62
C ALA A 27 31.50 9.49 0.14
N GLY A 28 30.86 8.57 -0.60
CA GLY A 28 31.44 7.28 -0.98
C GLY A 28 30.89 6.08 -0.21
N ILE A 29 29.55 6.02 -0.09
CA ILE A 29 28.86 4.85 0.46
C ILE A 29 29.17 3.62 -0.42
N LYS A 30 29.39 2.44 0.16
CA LYS A 30 29.43 1.19 -0.62
C LYS A 30 28.01 0.63 -0.74
N GLY A 31 27.58 0.29 -1.96
CA GLY A 31 26.24 -0.21 -2.21
C GLY A 31 26.05 -0.62 -3.67
N GLU A 32 24.86 -1.13 -3.99
CA GLU A 32 24.46 -1.46 -5.36
C GLU A 32 24.31 -0.17 -6.17
N GLU A 33 24.87 -0.15 -7.39
CA GLU A 33 24.73 1.01 -8.27
C GLU A 33 23.44 0.91 -9.10
N VAL A 34 22.54 1.89 -8.94
CA VAL A 34 21.30 1.97 -9.72
C VAL A 34 21.39 3.17 -10.67
N HIS A 35 21.42 2.89 -11.97
CA HIS A 35 21.52 3.93 -13.00
C HIS A 35 20.12 4.43 -13.38
N LEU A 36 19.90 5.75 -13.34
CA LEU A 36 18.54 6.32 -13.39
C LEU A 36 18.08 6.82 -14.77
N ASP A 37 18.95 7.32 -15.64
CA ASP A 37 18.68 7.44 -17.09
C ASP A 37 19.93 7.80 -17.92
N THR A 38 19.78 7.64 -19.23
CA THR A 38 20.74 7.30 -20.28
C THR A 38 20.85 8.35 -21.40
N GLU A 39 20.01 9.40 -21.41
CA GLU A 39 20.10 10.47 -22.44
C GLU A 39 21.29 11.42 -22.21
N ASN A 40 21.71 11.65 -20.95
CA ASN A 40 22.90 12.45 -20.60
C ASN A 40 23.83 11.78 -19.56
N GLY A 41 23.46 10.61 -19.02
CA GLY A 41 24.34 9.73 -18.25
C GLY A 41 24.93 10.26 -16.93
N SER A 42 24.36 11.32 -16.33
CA SER A 42 25.01 12.01 -15.22
C SER A 42 24.58 11.57 -13.82
N TYR A 43 23.42 10.93 -13.61
CA TYR A 43 22.91 10.60 -12.26
C TYR A 43 22.82 9.08 -12.01
N LYS A 44 23.37 8.65 -10.88
CA LYS A 44 23.23 7.28 -10.37
C LYS A 44 22.93 7.28 -8.88
N LEU A 45 22.37 6.19 -8.39
CA LEU A 45 22.25 5.91 -6.97
C LEU A 45 23.31 4.92 -6.52
N ILE A 46 23.79 5.09 -5.30
CA ILE A 46 24.47 4.03 -4.58
C ILE A 46 23.56 3.61 -3.43
N VAL A 47 23.06 2.38 -3.48
CA VAL A 47 22.07 1.85 -2.53
C VAL A 47 22.78 0.96 -1.51
N PRO A 48 23.09 1.46 -0.30
CA PRO A 48 23.64 0.64 0.77
C PRO A 48 22.64 -0.43 1.20
N ASN A 49 23.19 -1.55 1.69
CA ASN A 49 22.41 -2.69 2.20
C ASN A 49 21.36 -3.21 1.21
N PHE A 50 21.61 -3.09 -0.09
CA PHE A 50 20.80 -3.72 -1.11
C PHE A 50 20.70 -5.23 -0.87
N ILE A 51 19.48 -5.77 -1.00
CA ILE A 51 19.18 -7.19 -0.87
C ILE A 51 18.95 -7.78 -2.26
N GLU A 52 17.92 -7.29 -2.94
CA GLU A 52 17.51 -7.78 -4.26
C GLU A 52 16.63 -6.78 -5.00
N TYR A 53 16.48 -7.01 -6.31
CA TYR A 53 15.36 -6.46 -7.06
C TYR A 53 14.19 -7.45 -6.98
N ARG A 54 13.00 -6.95 -6.65
CA ARG A 54 11.78 -7.78 -6.54
C ARG A 54 10.71 -7.23 -7.47
N ILE A 55 10.15 -8.10 -8.31
CA ILE A 55 9.00 -7.75 -9.13
C ILE A 55 7.73 -7.93 -8.31
N VAL A 56 7.03 -6.84 -8.05
CA VAL A 56 5.70 -6.88 -7.42
C VAL A 56 4.65 -6.56 -8.48
N LYS A 57 3.76 -7.52 -8.72
CA LYS A 57 2.64 -7.37 -9.64
C LYS A 57 1.54 -6.54 -8.99
N MET A 58 1.26 -5.38 -9.54
CA MET A 58 0.13 -4.53 -9.18
C MET A 58 -0.97 -4.63 -10.23
N TYR A 59 -2.21 -4.37 -9.81
CA TYR A 59 -3.36 -4.36 -10.73
C TYR A 59 -3.99 -2.97 -10.73
N PHE A 60 -4.12 -2.38 -11.92
CA PHE A 60 -4.74 -1.06 -12.12
C PHE A 60 -5.60 -1.09 -13.38
N ALA A 61 -6.81 -0.53 -13.35
CA ALA A 61 -7.80 -0.61 -14.43
C ALA A 61 -8.00 -2.03 -15.03
N GLY A 62 -7.89 -3.08 -14.22
CA GLY A 62 -7.97 -4.48 -14.63
C GLY A 62 -6.77 -4.99 -15.43
N LYS A 63 -5.65 -4.25 -15.45
CA LYS A 63 -4.40 -4.65 -16.08
C LYS A 63 -3.32 -4.86 -15.03
N GLU A 64 -2.51 -5.89 -15.25
CA GLU A 64 -1.33 -6.17 -14.44
C GLU A 64 -0.19 -5.23 -14.85
N TYR A 65 0.41 -4.58 -13.87
CA TYR A 65 1.59 -3.74 -14.01
C TYR A 65 2.68 -4.30 -13.08
N PRO A 66 3.78 -4.85 -13.63
CA PRO A 66 4.93 -5.20 -12.82
C PRO A 66 5.60 -3.91 -12.31
N LEU A 67 5.89 -3.86 -11.01
CA LEU A 67 6.76 -2.86 -10.42
C LEU A 67 8.09 -3.51 -10.05
N ASP A 68 9.18 -2.89 -10.49
CA ASP A 68 10.53 -3.25 -10.05
C ASP A 68 10.82 -2.53 -8.73
N ILE A 69 10.95 -3.31 -7.66
CA ILE A 69 11.18 -2.82 -6.30
C ILE A 69 12.65 -3.02 -5.93
N ILE A 70 13.28 -1.99 -5.38
CA ILE A 70 14.59 -2.08 -4.75
C ILE A 70 14.39 -2.50 -3.29
N VAL A 71 14.74 -3.73 -2.97
CA VAL A 71 14.64 -4.26 -1.61
C VAL A 71 15.96 -4.00 -0.89
N VAL A 72 15.88 -3.34 0.27
CA VAL A 72 17.05 -2.98 1.07
C VAL A 72 16.87 -3.42 2.52
N GLU A 73 17.97 -3.73 3.20
CA GLU A 73 17.96 -3.90 4.64
C GLU A 73 17.61 -2.57 5.29
N MET A 74 16.80 -2.64 6.36
CA MET A 74 16.35 -1.50 7.14
C MET A 74 17.54 -0.63 7.59
N PRO A 75 17.61 0.64 7.15
CA PRO A 75 18.73 1.50 7.49
C PRO A 75 18.71 1.88 8.97
N GLN A 76 19.90 2.05 9.54
CA GLN A 76 20.04 2.57 10.90
C GLN A 76 19.61 4.05 10.93
N LYS A 77 18.74 4.39 11.88
CA LYS A 77 18.30 5.77 12.10
C LYS A 77 19.47 6.58 12.66
N ASN A 78 19.77 7.72 12.05
CA ASN A 78 20.75 8.66 12.57
C ASN A 78 20.25 9.29 13.89
N ALA A 79 21.19 9.84 14.67
CA ALA A 79 20.87 10.50 15.94
C ALA A 79 19.91 11.70 15.80
N ASP A 80 19.90 12.33 14.62
CA ASP A 80 19.00 13.44 14.28
C ASP A 80 17.62 12.97 13.78
N GLY A 81 17.40 11.66 13.72
CA GLY A 81 16.17 11.01 13.30
C GLY A 81 16.05 10.73 11.80
N ALA A 82 17.06 11.07 10.99
CA ALA A 82 17.07 10.80 9.56
C ALA A 82 17.41 9.34 9.23
N TYR A 83 16.89 8.83 8.13
CA TYR A 83 17.17 7.48 7.63
C TYR A 83 17.98 7.55 6.33
N PRO A 84 19.29 7.28 6.33
CA PRO A 84 20.10 7.28 5.12
C PRO A 84 19.74 6.08 4.24
N ILE A 85 19.06 6.31 3.12
CA ILE A 85 18.54 5.24 2.25
C ILE A 85 19.49 4.96 1.08
N TYR A 86 19.93 5.99 0.37
CA TYR A 86 20.82 5.88 -0.79
C TYR A 86 21.62 7.17 -0.99
N GLU A 87 22.73 7.10 -1.73
CA GLU A 87 23.50 8.24 -2.19
C GLU A 87 23.11 8.59 -3.62
N ILE A 88 22.81 9.85 -3.91
CA ILE A 88 22.68 10.35 -5.27
C ILE A 88 24.05 10.87 -5.70
N VAL A 89 24.57 10.34 -6.80
CA VAL A 89 25.89 10.72 -7.33
C VAL A 89 25.72 11.30 -8.73
N THR A 90 26.40 12.41 -8.98
CA THR A 90 26.37 13.09 -10.27
C THR A 90 27.68 13.74 -10.67
N THR A 91 27.91 13.79 -11.99
CA THR A 91 28.97 14.61 -12.59
C THR A 91 28.45 15.98 -13.05
N ASP A 92 27.15 16.23 -12.95
CA ASP A 92 26.55 17.52 -13.32
C ASP A 92 26.91 18.59 -12.29
N LYS A 93 27.80 19.50 -12.68
CA LYS A 93 28.27 20.60 -11.82
C LYS A 93 27.19 21.63 -11.52
N LYS A 94 26.05 21.61 -12.22
CA LYS A 94 24.91 22.48 -11.93
C LYS A 94 24.02 21.91 -10.83
N ALA A 95 24.11 20.61 -10.52
CA ALA A 95 23.32 20.01 -9.46
C ALA A 95 23.62 20.69 -8.11
N HIS A 96 22.63 21.39 -7.58
CA HIS A 96 22.78 22.15 -6.34
C HIS A 96 21.96 21.54 -5.21
N ASN A 97 20.71 21.16 -5.46
CA ASN A 97 19.78 20.75 -4.42
C ASN A 97 18.89 19.60 -4.90
N ALA A 98 18.67 18.59 -4.05
CA ALA A 98 17.67 17.54 -4.30
C ALA A 98 16.47 17.76 -3.39
N VAL A 99 15.28 17.67 -3.97
CA VAL A 99 14.01 17.74 -3.26
C VAL A 99 13.27 16.44 -3.49
N SER A 100 12.65 15.92 -2.45
CA SER A 100 11.86 14.70 -2.54
C SER A 100 10.67 14.79 -1.63
N PHE A 101 9.63 14.08 -2.06
CA PHE A 101 8.39 13.94 -1.33
C PHE A 101 8.11 12.47 -1.07
N PRO A 102 8.84 11.81 -0.16
CA PRO A 102 8.65 10.39 0.13
C PRO A 102 7.20 10.07 0.51
N ARG A 103 6.72 8.93 0.01
CA ARG A 103 5.36 8.43 0.24
C ARG A 103 5.37 6.94 0.49
N ILE A 104 4.30 6.45 1.10
CA ILE A 104 3.91 5.05 1.01
C ILE A 104 2.97 4.93 -0.20
N PHE A 105 3.20 3.92 -1.04
CA PHE A 105 2.42 3.67 -2.24
C PHE A 105 0.94 3.49 -1.89
N GLY A 106 0.07 4.29 -2.49
CA GLY A 106 -1.37 4.27 -2.21
C GLY A 106 -1.79 5.02 -0.94
N GLU A 107 -0.85 5.60 -0.19
CA GLU A 107 -1.11 6.43 0.98
C GLU A 107 -0.59 7.87 0.80
N ASP A 108 -0.80 8.66 1.85
CA ASP A 108 -0.37 10.04 1.94
C ASP A 108 1.16 10.21 2.06
N PHE A 109 1.54 11.46 1.91
CA PHE A 109 2.89 11.96 2.05
C PHE A 109 3.49 11.68 3.45
N ILE A 110 4.70 11.11 3.50
CA ILE A 110 5.36 10.74 4.76
C ILE A 110 6.59 11.59 5.11
N GLY A 111 6.79 12.74 4.46
CA GLY A 111 7.85 13.67 4.85
C GLY A 111 8.42 14.48 3.69
N VAL A 112 8.92 15.68 3.96
CA VAL A 112 9.65 16.49 2.96
C VAL A 112 11.13 16.21 3.15
N TYR A 113 11.84 15.99 2.06
CA TYR A 113 13.30 15.99 2.07
C TYR A 113 13.82 17.06 1.13
N GLN A 114 14.82 17.81 1.60
CA GLN A 114 15.56 18.77 0.81
C GLN A 114 16.99 18.82 1.34
N GLU A 115 17.99 18.67 0.48
CA GLU A 115 19.39 18.78 0.86
C GLU A 115 20.27 19.21 -0.32
N LYS A 116 21.38 19.88 -0.02
CA LYS A 116 22.32 20.38 -1.02
C LYS A 116 23.35 19.31 -1.41
N PHE A 117 23.74 19.32 -2.67
CA PHE A 117 24.86 18.50 -3.14
C PHE A 117 26.18 19.03 -2.58
N ALA A 118 27.06 18.10 -2.20
CA ALA A 118 28.44 18.36 -1.83
C ALA A 118 29.35 17.55 -2.77
N ASN A 119 30.15 18.25 -3.59
CA ASN A 119 31.11 17.64 -4.51
C ASN A 119 30.51 16.58 -5.46
N GLY A 120 29.31 16.83 -5.98
CA GLY A 120 28.62 15.90 -6.89
C GLY A 120 27.99 14.69 -6.19
N SER A 121 27.89 14.70 -4.87
CA SER A 121 27.21 13.67 -4.09
C SER A 121 26.22 14.27 -3.08
N LEU A 122 25.17 13.53 -2.77
CA LEU A 122 24.19 13.85 -1.74
C LEU A 122 23.63 12.55 -1.15
N VAL A 123 23.69 12.40 0.18
CA VAL A 123 23.10 11.24 0.88
C VAL A 123 21.62 11.50 1.14
N TYR A 124 20.73 10.78 0.47
CA TYR A 124 19.30 10.88 0.66
C TYR A 124 18.90 10.30 2.02
N ALA A 125 18.61 11.19 2.97
CA ALA A 125 18.31 10.83 4.36
C ALA A 125 17.03 11.52 4.88
N PRO A 126 15.83 11.12 4.43
CA PRO A 126 14.58 11.69 4.89
C PRO A 126 14.33 11.43 6.38
N LYS A 127 13.63 12.39 7.01
CA LYS A 127 12.94 12.19 8.29
C LYS A 127 11.49 11.90 7.97
N PHE A 128 11.01 10.74 8.41
CA PHE A 128 9.64 10.32 8.12
C PHE A 128 8.66 10.83 9.18
N THR A 129 7.52 11.36 8.73
CA THR A 129 6.41 11.83 9.57
C THR A 129 5.35 10.74 9.62
N LEU A 130 5.44 9.85 10.61
CA LEU A 130 4.60 8.64 10.74
C LEU A 130 3.75 8.63 12.02
N GLY A 131 3.47 9.81 12.58
CA GLY A 131 2.80 9.95 13.87
C GLY A 131 3.67 9.40 15.01
N ASP A 132 3.09 8.55 15.86
CA ASP A 132 3.79 7.91 16.99
C ASP A 132 4.64 6.69 16.56
N LYS A 133 4.58 6.31 15.28
CA LYS A 133 5.31 5.17 14.72
C LYS A 133 6.66 5.60 14.17
N ASP A 134 7.61 4.67 14.14
CA ASP A 134 8.86 4.82 13.41
C ASP A 134 8.84 4.02 12.10
N LEU A 135 9.83 4.23 11.23
CA LEU A 135 9.87 3.55 9.93
C LEU A 135 9.80 2.03 10.09
N LYS A 136 10.50 1.46 11.08
CA LYS A 136 10.54 0.01 11.37
C LYS A 136 9.15 -0.58 11.65
N ASP A 137 8.22 0.24 12.15
CA ASP A 137 6.89 -0.19 12.56
C ASP A 137 5.89 -0.20 11.38
N VAL A 138 6.33 0.29 10.21
CA VAL A 138 5.51 0.42 9.00
C VAL A 138 6.16 -0.22 7.77
N ILE A 139 7.27 -0.94 7.89
CA ILE A 139 7.92 -1.56 6.73
C ILE A 139 7.14 -2.76 6.17
N GLU A 140 6.43 -3.48 7.03
CA GLU A 140 5.74 -4.71 6.64
C GLU A 140 4.57 -4.39 5.71
N GLY A 141 4.56 -4.99 4.51
CA GLY A 141 3.47 -4.83 3.56
C GLY A 141 3.52 -3.57 2.70
N ASN A 142 4.38 -2.61 3.01
CA ASN A 142 4.39 -1.30 2.37
C ASN A 142 5.47 -1.18 1.29
N ILE A 143 5.10 -0.54 0.18
CA ILE A 143 6.03 -0.07 -0.85
C ILE A 143 6.21 1.43 -0.64
N PHE A 144 7.45 1.90 -0.64
CA PHE A 144 7.78 3.31 -0.48
C PHE A 144 8.16 3.90 -1.83
N THR A 145 7.64 5.08 -2.15
CA THR A 145 8.09 5.84 -3.32
C THR A 145 9.07 6.92 -2.86
N LEU A 146 10.34 6.74 -3.18
CA LEU A 146 11.43 7.59 -2.70
C LEU A 146 12.11 8.32 -3.88
N SER A 147 11.29 8.90 -4.76
CA SER A 147 11.71 9.66 -5.95
C SER A 147 12.17 11.08 -5.58
N PHE A 148 12.93 11.73 -6.44
CA PHE A 148 13.44 13.08 -6.20
C PHE A 148 13.53 13.91 -7.49
N THR A 149 13.62 15.22 -7.30
CA THR A 149 13.90 16.21 -8.34
C THR A 149 15.13 17.00 -7.96
N ILE A 150 16.02 17.24 -8.91
CA ILE A 150 17.26 18.01 -8.74
C ILE A 150 17.11 19.36 -9.40
N TYR A 151 17.57 20.39 -8.70
CA TYR A 151 17.52 21.78 -9.10
C TYR A 151 18.93 22.38 -9.16
N ASP A 152 19.08 23.43 -9.98
CA ASP A 152 20.33 24.18 -10.12
C ASP A 152 20.56 25.24 -9.02
N ASP A 153 19.56 25.51 -8.19
CA ASP A 153 19.66 26.41 -7.06
C ASP A 153 18.82 25.98 -5.84
N GLU A 154 18.88 26.76 -4.77
CA GLU A 154 18.10 26.50 -3.55
C GLU A 154 16.61 26.83 -3.70
N TYR A 155 16.27 27.76 -4.60
CA TYR A 155 14.93 28.30 -4.78
C TYR A 155 14.07 27.49 -5.75
N ARG A 156 14.65 26.41 -6.32
CA ARG A 156 13.98 25.52 -7.28
C ARG A 156 13.59 26.27 -8.56
N SER A 157 14.45 27.18 -9.01
CA SER A 157 14.17 28.03 -10.17
C SER A 157 14.12 27.24 -11.47
N ASN A 158 14.92 26.17 -11.58
CA ASN A 158 15.01 25.35 -12.77
C ASN A 158 15.33 23.88 -12.43
N ASP A 159 14.43 22.99 -12.84
CA ASP A 159 14.51 21.54 -12.67
C ASP A 159 15.55 20.97 -13.67
N LEU A 160 16.63 20.39 -13.15
CA LEU A 160 17.68 19.75 -13.94
C LEU A 160 17.38 18.30 -14.26
N PHE A 161 16.77 17.58 -13.32
CA PHE A 161 16.50 16.16 -13.43
C PHE A 161 15.34 15.76 -12.51
N GLU A 162 14.38 14.99 -13.05
CA GLU A 162 13.34 14.32 -12.29
C GLU A 162 13.60 12.82 -12.36
N SER A 163 13.75 12.17 -11.20
CA SER A 163 13.98 10.73 -11.18
C SER A 163 12.77 9.98 -11.72
N PRO A 164 12.95 8.78 -12.31
CA PRO A 164 11.83 7.86 -12.44
C PRO A 164 11.22 7.58 -11.06
N THR A 165 10.03 6.97 -11.03
CA THR A 165 9.46 6.55 -9.75
C THR A 165 10.31 5.43 -9.16
N LEU A 166 10.88 5.66 -7.98
CA LEU A 166 11.73 4.69 -7.30
C LEU A 166 10.94 3.99 -6.21
N TYR A 167 10.72 2.69 -6.39
CA TYR A 167 9.99 1.88 -5.43
C TYR A 167 10.95 1.12 -4.51
N PHE A 168 10.73 1.23 -3.21
CA PHE A 168 11.55 0.59 -2.18
C PHE A 168 10.71 -0.28 -1.26
N MET A 169 11.31 -1.37 -0.79
CA MET A 169 10.85 -2.16 0.35
C MET A 169 12.00 -2.30 1.35
N PHE A 170 11.68 -2.32 2.64
CA PHE A 170 12.65 -2.45 3.72
C PHE A 170 12.49 -3.79 4.44
N GLU A 171 13.60 -4.48 4.73
CA GLU A 171 13.62 -5.75 5.48
C GLU A 171 14.58 -5.70 6.68
N ASN A 172 14.26 -6.35 7.80
CA ASN A 172 15.10 -6.32 9.01
C ASN A 172 16.32 -7.27 8.91
N LYS A 173 17.47 -6.87 9.47
CA LYS A 173 18.70 -7.70 9.55
C LYS A 173 18.47 -9.02 10.29
N GLY A 174 18.91 -10.14 9.70
CA GLY A 174 18.91 -11.45 10.36
C GLY A 174 17.67 -12.32 10.11
N ALA A 175 16.88 -12.02 9.08
CA ALA A 175 15.97 -13.01 8.52
C ALA A 175 16.83 -14.17 7.96
N PRO A 176 16.71 -15.41 8.47
CA PRO A 176 17.43 -16.54 7.91
C PRO A 176 16.96 -16.75 6.47
N ASP A 177 17.90 -17.17 5.63
CA ASP A 177 17.68 -17.63 4.25
C ASP A 177 16.42 -18.49 4.18
N ALA A 178 15.32 -17.90 3.73
CA ALA A 178 14.05 -18.55 3.57
C ALA A 178 13.95 -19.04 2.12
N ALA A 179 14.85 -19.94 1.74
CA ALA A 179 14.59 -20.82 0.62
C ALA A 179 13.29 -21.60 0.92
N ALA A 180 12.28 -21.34 0.09
CA ALA A 180 11.04 -22.10 -0.04
C ALA A 180 10.20 -22.27 1.24
N GLN A 181 9.69 -21.16 1.76
CA GLN A 181 8.36 -21.15 2.36
C GLN A 181 7.60 -19.95 1.79
N GLU A 182 6.44 -20.17 1.16
CA GLU A 182 5.50 -19.09 0.83
C GLU A 182 5.16 -18.35 2.13
N LYS A 183 5.88 -17.24 2.36
CA LYS A 183 5.64 -16.31 3.46
C LYS A 183 4.85 -15.11 2.94
N PRO A 184 4.03 -14.49 3.81
CA PRO A 184 2.88 -13.69 3.40
C PRO A 184 3.29 -12.54 2.48
N LYS A 185 2.68 -12.56 1.30
CA LYS A 185 2.68 -11.46 0.34
C LYS A 185 2.31 -10.17 1.07
N ALA A 186 3.16 -9.15 0.99
CA ALA A 186 2.74 -7.77 1.12
C ALA A 186 1.56 -7.57 0.17
N ASP A 187 0.32 -7.59 0.67
CA ASP A 187 -0.85 -7.47 -0.17
C ASP A 187 -0.91 -6.01 -0.65
N ALA A 188 -0.25 -5.79 -1.79
CA ALA A 188 -0.28 -4.58 -2.56
C ALA A 188 -1.73 -4.09 -2.67
N ALA A 189 -1.92 -2.78 -2.53
CA ALA A 189 -3.22 -2.14 -2.73
C ALA A 189 -3.83 -2.67 -4.03
N THR A 190 -4.95 -3.36 -3.90
CA THR A 190 -5.65 -4.01 -5.00
C THR A 190 -6.68 -3.05 -5.54
N GLU A 191 -6.85 -2.99 -6.86
CA GLU A 191 -7.93 -2.20 -7.43
C GLU A 191 -9.30 -2.74 -7.01
N ALA A 192 -10.14 -1.83 -6.50
CA ALA A 192 -11.53 -2.06 -6.18
C ALA A 192 -12.39 -1.34 -7.22
N LYS A 193 -12.91 -2.09 -8.19
CA LYS A 193 -13.81 -1.54 -9.21
C LYS A 193 -15.16 -1.27 -8.57
N ARG A 194 -15.79 -0.13 -8.84
CA ARG A 194 -17.16 0.10 -8.35
C ARG A 194 -18.07 -1.03 -8.86
N ALA A 195 -18.78 -1.70 -7.95
CA ALA A 195 -19.82 -2.64 -8.33
C ALA A 195 -21.03 -1.86 -8.87
N ALA A 196 -21.50 -2.24 -10.06
CA ALA A 196 -22.68 -1.64 -10.69
C ALA A 196 -23.96 -2.46 -10.44
N SER A 197 -23.84 -3.60 -9.77
CA SER A 197 -24.96 -4.50 -9.50
C SER A 197 -25.96 -3.89 -8.54
N LYS A 198 -27.25 -4.13 -8.79
CA LYS A 198 -28.32 -3.81 -7.83
C LYS A 198 -28.22 -4.72 -6.62
N VAL A 199 -28.57 -4.21 -5.45
CA VAL A 199 -28.57 -4.99 -4.20
C VAL A 199 -29.96 -4.99 -3.59
N MET A 200 -30.51 -6.18 -3.40
CA MET A 200 -31.81 -6.41 -2.76
C MET A 200 -31.58 -7.00 -1.38
N VAL A 201 -32.03 -6.31 -0.32
CA VAL A 201 -31.99 -6.84 1.05
C VAL A 201 -33.42 -7.19 1.45
N ASN A 202 -33.68 -8.47 1.74
CA ASN A 202 -35.01 -8.99 2.07
C ASN A 202 -36.10 -8.54 1.07
N GLY A 203 -35.76 -8.54 -0.23
CA GLY A 203 -36.67 -8.13 -1.30
C GLY A 203 -36.84 -6.62 -1.50
N LYS A 204 -36.11 -5.77 -0.76
CA LYS A 204 -36.09 -4.30 -0.94
C LYS A 204 -34.77 -3.84 -1.56
N GLU A 205 -34.83 -2.98 -2.57
CA GLU A 205 -33.63 -2.37 -3.17
C GLU A 205 -32.98 -1.41 -2.17
N ILE A 206 -31.69 -1.59 -1.94
CA ILE A 206 -30.87 -0.74 -1.07
C ILE A 206 -29.62 -0.35 -1.84
N GLU A 207 -29.29 0.94 -1.83
CA GLU A 207 -28.07 1.43 -2.45
C GLU A 207 -26.85 1.17 -1.56
N PHE A 208 -25.78 0.68 -2.17
CA PHE A 208 -24.49 0.47 -1.53
C PHE A 208 -23.39 1.11 -2.39
N GLU A 209 -22.36 1.64 -1.72
CA GLU A 209 -21.06 1.82 -2.36
C GLU A 209 -20.20 0.56 -2.16
N ALA A 210 -20.48 -0.44 -2.99
CA ALA A 210 -19.78 -1.71 -3.03
C ALA A 210 -18.73 -1.75 -4.15
N TYR A 211 -17.77 -2.67 -4.01
CA TYR A 211 -16.68 -2.83 -4.97
C TYR A 211 -16.49 -4.29 -5.38
N GLU A 212 -16.04 -4.50 -6.61
CA GLU A 212 -15.53 -5.78 -7.08
C GLU A 212 -14.00 -5.79 -6.92
N ILE A 213 -13.49 -6.77 -6.16
CA ILE A 213 -12.06 -7.01 -5.98
C ILE A 213 -11.83 -8.48 -6.32
N ALA A 214 -10.92 -8.74 -7.27
CA ALA A 214 -10.62 -10.09 -7.77
C ALA A 214 -11.87 -10.91 -8.16
N GLY A 215 -12.85 -10.28 -8.81
CA GLY A 215 -14.07 -10.94 -9.30
C GLY A 215 -15.10 -11.30 -8.21
N SER A 216 -14.92 -10.82 -6.98
CA SER A 216 -15.88 -10.98 -5.88
C SER A 216 -16.44 -9.64 -5.43
N ASN A 217 -17.69 -9.62 -4.96
CA ASN A 217 -18.32 -8.41 -4.41
C ASN A 217 -17.90 -8.20 -2.95
N TYR A 218 -17.34 -7.02 -2.68
CA TYR A 218 -16.91 -6.54 -1.37
C TYR A 218 -17.80 -5.40 -0.91
N PHE A 219 -18.23 -5.49 0.35
CA PHE A 219 -19.13 -4.53 0.98
C PHE A 219 -18.51 -3.97 2.24
N LYS A 220 -18.77 -2.70 2.50
CA LYS A 220 -18.43 -2.07 3.79
C LYS A 220 -19.15 -2.85 4.89
N LEU A 221 -18.38 -3.36 5.85
CA LEU A 221 -18.89 -4.27 6.89
C LEU A 221 -20.01 -3.63 7.73
N ARG A 222 -19.85 -2.34 8.06
CA ARG A 222 -20.85 -1.58 8.83
C ARG A 222 -22.16 -1.39 8.08
N ASP A 223 -22.10 -1.27 6.75
CA ASP A 223 -23.31 -1.15 5.93
C ASP A 223 -24.07 -2.49 5.93
N LEU A 224 -23.37 -3.62 5.88
CA LEU A 224 -23.98 -4.94 6.04
C LEU A 224 -24.62 -5.08 7.43
N ALA A 225 -23.93 -4.70 8.50
CA ALA A 225 -24.49 -4.74 9.84
C ALA A 225 -25.73 -3.86 9.98
N GLN A 226 -25.73 -2.67 9.35
CA GLN A 226 -26.86 -1.74 9.33
C GLN A 226 -28.10 -2.34 8.66
N VAL A 227 -27.97 -2.93 7.46
CA VAL A 227 -29.14 -3.46 6.75
C VAL A 227 -29.69 -4.75 7.37
N MET A 228 -28.86 -5.46 8.15
CA MET A 228 -29.26 -6.66 8.88
C MET A 228 -29.81 -6.33 10.28
N ASN A 229 -29.64 -5.10 10.76
CA ASN A 229 -30.03 -4.69 12.11
C ASN A 229 -31.55 -4.83 12.32
N GLY A 230 -31.96 -5.47 13.41
CA GLY A 230 -33.37 -5.78 13.69
C GLY A 230 -33.92 -7.02 12.97
N THR A 231 -33.10 -7.72 12.17
CA THR A 231 -33.45 -9.05 11.64
C THR A 231 -33.00 -10.16 12.58
N ASN A 232 -33.46 -11.39 12.35
CA ASN A 232 -32.98 -12.60 13.03
C ASN A 232 -31.51 -12.95 12.72
N LYS A 233 -30.90 -12.30 11.71
CA LYS A 233 -29.49 -12.46 11.31
C LYS A 233 -28.69 -11.17 11.52
N GLN A 234 -29.15 -10.31 12.44
CA GLN A 234 -28.39 -9.14 12.87
C GLN A 234 -27.06 -9.54 13.50
N PHE A 235 -26.09 -8.64 13.46
CA PHE A 235 -24.82 -8.82 14.13
C PHE A 235 -24.23 -7.45 14.47
N LYS A 236 -23.51 -7.41 15.59
CA LYS A 236 -22.77 -6.23 16.03
C LYS A 236 -21.37 -6.23 15.42
N VAL A 237 -20.85 -5.02 15.17
CA VAL A 237 -19.47 -4.79 14.72
C VAL A 237 -18.77 -3.88 15.72
N ASP A 238 -17.70 -4.36 16.34
CA ASP A 238 -16.84 -3.59 17.23
C ASP A 238 -15.38 -3.60 16.74
N TRP A 239 -14.60 -2.64 17.24
CA TRP A 239 -13.16 -2.55 17.01
C TRP A 239 -12.40 -2.70 18.33
N ASP A 240 -11.45 -3.64 18.37
CA ASP A 240 -10.48 -3.80 19.45
C ASP A 240 -9.12 -3.32 18.97
N GLY A 241 -8.80 -2.05 19.27
CA GLY A 241 -7.53 -1.44 18.86
C GLY A 241 -6.31 -2.06 19.54
N ALA A 242 -6.46 -2.63 20.74
CA ALA A 242 -5.34 -3.27 21.44
C ALA A 242 -4.92 -4.58 20.77
N LYS A 243 -5.87 -5.30 20.15
CA LYS A 243 -5.62 -6.53 19.39
C LYS A 243 -5.49 -6.32 17.88
N ASN A 244 -5.64 -5.09 17.40
CA ASN A 244 -5.80 -4.79 15.97
C ASN A 244 -6.87 -5.72 15.35
N ALA A 245 -8.07 -5.73 15.94
CA ALA A 245 -9.08 -6.74 15.62
C ALA A 245 -10.48 -6.18 15.41
N ILE A 246 -11.18 -6.78 14.46
CA ILE A 246 -12.60 -6.57 14.17
C ILE A 246 -13.37 -7.68 14.89
N LEU A 247 -14.34 -7.29 15.70
CA LEU A 247 -15.18 -8.21 16.46
C LEU A 247 -16.59 -8.21 15.88
N LEU A 248 -17.06 -9.41 15.51
CA LEU A 248 -18.41 -9.66 15.03
C LEU A 248 -19.15 -10.49 16.07
N THR A 249 -20.28 -9.98 16.57
CA THR A 249 -21.13 -10.72 17.52
C THR A 249 -22.48 -10.99 16.88
N ALA A 250 -22.72 -12.24 16.48
CA ALA A 250 -23.95 -12.65 15.82
C ALA A 250 -25.14 -12.59 16.80
N GLY A 251 -26.30 -12.17 16.30
CA GLY A 251 -27.53 -12.03 17.08
C GLY A 251 -27.64 -10.74 17.89
N GLU A 252 -26.53 -10.01 18.10
CA GLU A 252 -26.55 -8.70 18.75
C GLU A 252 -26.85 -7.57 17.76
N ALA A 253 -27.56 -6.55 18.25
CA ALA A 253 -27.93 -5.40 17.45
C ALA A 253 -26.71 -4.51 17.15
N TYR A 254 -26.63 -4.03 15.91
CA TYR A 254 -25.64 -3.04 15.51
C TYR A 254 -26.03 -1.65 16.02
N THR A 255 -25.06 -0.86 16.49
CA THR A 255 -25.27 0.55 16.86
C THR A 255 -24.74 1.44 15.74
N PRO A 256 -25.61 2.14 14.99
CA PRO A 256 -25.19 2.96 13.86
C PRO A 256 -24.37 4.18 14.29
N ASP A 257 -23.39 4.57 13.47
CA ASP A 257 -22.59 5.79 13.64
C ASP A 257 -23.07 6.96 12.75
N GLY A 258 -24.06 6.71 11.89
CA GLY A 258 -24.69 7.70 11.03
C GLY A 258 -23.99 7.89 9.67
N LYS A 259 -22.96 7.11 9.37
CA LYS A 259 -22.21 7.13 8.09
C LYS A 259 -22.42 5.87 7.27
N GLU A 260 -23.30 4.97 7.71
CA GLU A 260 -23.64 3.76 6.98
C GLU A 260 -24.46 4.07 5.73
N LEU A 261 -24.26 3.25 4.69
CA LEU A 261 -24.96 3.36 3.39
C LEU A 261 -24.74 4.69 2.67
N ALA A 262 -23.78 5.51 3.10
CA ALA A 262 -23.39 6.70 2.39
C ALA A 262 -22.78 6.32 1.03
N VAL A 263 -23.32 6.90 -0.04
CA VAL A 263 -22.80 6.78 -1.41
C VAL A 263 -22.16 8.11 -1.79
N SER A 264 -20.94 8.06 -2.30
CA SER A 264 -20.25 9.26 -2.78
C SER A 264 -20.92 9.84 -4.04
N ASP A 265 -20.88 11.17 -4.18
CA ASP A 265 -21.54 11.88 -5.29
C ASP A 265 -21.06 11.45 -6.68
N ASN A 266 -19.78 11.05 -6.79
CA ASN A 266 -19.15 10.54 -8.01
C ASN A 266 -18.41 9.25 -7.70
N PRO A 267 -19.14 8.14 -7.56
CA PRO A 267 -18.54 6.92 -7.10
C PRO A 267 -17.76 6.25 -8.23
N SER A 268 -16.49 5.98 -7.96
CA SER A 268 -15.51 5.47 -8.91
C SER A 268 -14.70 4.33 -8.31
N GLY A 269 -13.91 3.63 -9.12
CA GLY A 269 -12.96 2.64 -8.60
C GLY A 269 -12.00 3.27 -7.59
N LYS A 270 -11.63 2.50 -6.56
CA LYS A 270 -10.73 2.91 -5.47
C LYS A 270 -9.55 1.96 -5.35
N MET A 271 -8.56 2.37 -4.58
CA MET A 271 -7.51 1.48 -4.11
C MET A 271 -7.96 0.84 -2.79
N ALA A 272 -7.89 -0.49 -2.72
CA ALA A 272 -8.20 -1.29 -1.55
C ALA A 272 -6.92 -1.82 -0.94
N LYS A 273 -6.57 -1.34 0.26
CA LYS A 273 -5.39 -1.81 1.00
C LYS A 273 -5.78 -3.06 1.78
N ALA A 274 -5.05 -4.17 1.66
CA ALA A 274 -5.36 -5.29 2.55
C ALA A 274 -5.08 -4.89 3.99
N THR A 275 -5.96 -5.29 4.90
CA THR A 275 -5.76 -5.05 6.32
C THR A 275 -5.11 -6.26 6.98
N SER A 276 -4.24 -5.99 7.97
CA SER A 276 -3.68 -7.00 8.88
C SER A 276 -4.57 -7.26 10.09
N ALA A 277 -5.75 -6.62 10.15
CA ALA A 277 -6.65 -6.75 11.27
C ALA A 277 -7.16 -8.19 11.38
N LYS A 278 -7.09 -8.74 12.58
CA LYS A 278 -7.69 -10.04 12.89
C LYS A 278 -9.21 -9.91 12.92
N VAL A 279 -9.91 -11.00 12.61
CA VAL A 279 -11.38 -11.02 12.68
C VAL A 279 -11.82 -12.11 13.63
N TYR A 280 -12.71 -11.76 14.55
CA TYR A 280 -13.30 -12.69 15.49
C TYR A 280 -14.81 -12.71 15.32
N VAL A 281 -15.39 -13.90 15.20
CA VAL A 281 -16.83 -14.11 15.17
C VAL A 281 -17.21 -14.84 16.45
N ASN A 282 -18.06 -14.23 17.27
CA ASN A 282 -18.46 -14.75 18.59
C ASN A 282 -17.25 -15.15 19.47
N GLY A 283 -16.18 -14.36 19.39
CA GLY A 283 -14.93 -14.60 20.13
C GLY A 283 -13.98 -15.64 19.51
N GLN A 284 -14.35 -16.31 18.42
CA GLN A 284 -13.47 -17.23 17.70
C GLN A 284 -12.77 -16.53 16.52
N GLU A 285 -11.44 -16.65 16.43
CA GLU A 285 -10.67 -16.09 15.31
C GLU A 285 -11.04 -16.80 14.00
N VAL A 286 -11.35 -16.03 12.97
CA VAL A 286 -11.66 -16.54 11.63
C VAL A 286 -10.73 -15.88 10.60
N GLN A 287 -10.31 -16.66 9.60
CA GLN A 287 -9.45 -16.17 8.53
C GLN A 287 -10.32 -15.58 7.42
N LEU A 288 -10.53 -14.26 7.47
CA LEU A 288 -11.26 -13.51 6.45
C LEU A 288 -10.35 -12.47 5.81
N LYS A 289 -10.36 -12.42 4.47
CA LYS A 289 -9.66 -11.36 3.76
C LYS A 289 -10.47 -10.07 3.83
N ALA A 290 -9.83 -9.03 4.33
CA ALA A 290 -10.42 -7.72 4.47
C ALA A 290 -9.57 -6.67 3.77
N TYR A 291 -10.23 -5.64 3.28
CA TYR A 291 -9.60 -4.50 2.65
C TYR A 291 -10.08 -3.20 3.28
N GLU A 292 -9.17 -2.25 3.45
CA GLU A 292 -9.47 -0.88 3.81
C GLU A 292 -9.64 -0.03 2.54
N ILE A 293 -10.77 0.66 2.45
CA ILE A 293 -11.05 1.68 1.42
C ILE A 293 -11.62 2.90 2.14
N ASN A 294 -10.98 4.06 2.00
CA ASN A 294 -11.36 5.30 2.68
C ASN A 294 -11.60 5.11 4.19
N ASN A 295 -10.68 4.45 4.89
CA ASN A 295 -10.76 4.13 6.33
C ASN A 295 -11.96 3.26 6.74
N ASN A 296 -12.56 2.51 5.81
CA ASN A 296 -13.63 1.56 6.09
C ASN A 296 -13.19 0.14 5.73
N ASN A 297 -13.59 -0.84 6.53
CA ASN A 297 -13.30 -2.25 6.27
C ASN A 297 -14.33 -2.87 5.33
N TYR A 298 -13.85 -3.43 4.24
CA TYR A 298 -14.60 -4.10 3.18
C TYR A 298 -14.30 -5.60 3.18
N PHE A 299 -15.36 -6.38 3.06
CA PHE A 299 -15.28 -7.85 3.09
C PHE A 299 -16.05 -8.46 1.93
N LYS A 300 -15.56 -9.60 1.45
CA LYS A 300 -16.28 -10.41 0.47
C LYS A 300 -17.62 -10.82 1.06
N LEU A 301 -18.71 -10.46 0.37
CA LEU A 301 -20.08 -10.65 0.86
C LEU A 301 -20.35 -12.09 1.30
N ARG A 302 -19.96 -13.06 0.47
CA ARG A 302 -20.19 -14.49 0.73
C ARG A 302 -19.46 -14.99 1.98
N ASP A 303 -18.33 -14.41 2.32
CA ASP A 303 -17.55 -14.85 3.48
C ASP A 303 -18.21 -14.36 4.77
N ILE A 304 -18.73 -13.13 4.79
CA ILE A 304 -19.55 -12.60 5.89
C ILE A 304 -20.88 -13.34 5.99
N ALA A 305 -21.52 -13.62 4.85
CA ALA A 305 -22.76 -14.39 4.80
C ALA A 305 -22.61 -15.77 5.43
N LYS A 306 -21.50 -16.46 5.13
CA LYS A 306 -21.16 -17.74 5.77
C LYS A 306 -20.89 -17.59 7.27
N ALA A 307 -20.15 -16.56 7.67
CA ALA A 307 -19.78 -16.33 9.07
C ALA A 307 -20.98 -15.99 9.97
N ILE A 308 -21.93 -15.20 9.46
CA ILE A 308 -23.15 -14.77 10.18
C ILE A 308 -24.34 -15.71 9.91
N ASN A 309 -24.24 -16.55 8.87
CA ASN A 309 -25.25 -17.49 8.41
C ASN A 309 -26.52 -16.82 7.84
N PHE A 310 -26.37 -15.93 6.85
CA PHE A 310 -27.48 -15.40 6.04
C PHE A 310 -27.32 -15.77 4.56
N ALA A 311 -28.42 -15.87 3.83
CA ALA A 311 -28.40 -16.27 2.43
C ALA A 311 -27.95 -15.14 1.49
N VAL A 312 -27.19 -15.52 0.46
CA VAL A 312 -26.80 -14.63 -0.65
C VAL A 312 -27.13 -15.30 -1.97
N ASN A 313 -27.86 -14.59 -2.83
CA ASN A 313 -28.23 -15.07 -4.15
C ASN A 313 -27.74 -14.11 -5.25
N TRP A 314 -27.64 -14.64 -6.47
CA TRP A 314 -27.26 -13.87 -7.66
C TRP A 314 -28.27 -14.13 -8.77
N ASP A 315 -28.93 -13.06 -9.22
CA ASP A 315 -29.72 -13.07 -10.45
C ASP A 315 -28.88 -12.51 -11.60
N ALA A 316 -28.38 -13.40 -12.46
CA ALA A 316 -27.56 -13.03 -13.60
C ALA A 316 -28.33 -12.23 -14.67
N LYS A 317 -29.65 -12.42 -14.81
CA LYS A 317 -30.46 -11.71 -15.81
C LYS A 317 -30.70 -10.27 -15.38
N ALA A 318 -30.98 -10.07 -14.10
CA ALA A 318 -31.19 -8.75 -13.52
C ALA A 318 -29.89 -8.06 -13.10
N SER A 319 -28.76 -8.78 -13.08
CA SER A 319 -27.48 -8.32 -12.51
C SER A 319 -27.63 -7.85 -11.06
N THR A 320 -28.33 -8.66 -10.27
CA THR A 320 -28.77 -8.32 -8.92
C THR A 320 -28.17 -9.27 -7.88
N VAL A 321 -27.59 -8.70 -6.84
CA VAL A 321 -27.18 -9.40 -5.62
C VAL A 321 -28.36 -9.39 -4.63
N GLY A 322 -28.79 -10.55 -4.16
CA GLY A 322 -29.76 -10.63 -3.07
C GLY A 322 -29.11 -11.02 -1.75
N ILE A 323 -29.49 -10.34 -0.69
CA ILE A 323 -29.17 -10.63 0.71
C ILE A 323 -30.49 -10.97 1.41
N ASP A 324 -30.58 -12.16 2.01
CA ASP A 324 -31.80 -12.63 2.65
C ASP A 324 -31.49 -13.15 4.06
N SER A 325 -32.03 -12.44 5.06
CA SER A 325 -31.92 -12.77 6.47
C SER A 325 -32.87 -13.88 6.92
N SER A 326 -33.91 -14.19 6.14
CA SER A 326 -34.87 -15.23 6.49
C SER A 326 -34.38 -16.65 6.20
N ALA A 327 -33.30 -16.77 5.44
CA ALA A 327 -32.69 -18.04 5.04
C ALA A 327 -31.23 -18.15 5.49
N ASP A 328 -30.80 -19.39 5.65
CA ASP A 328 -29.42 -19.75 6.02
C ASP A 328 -28.50 -19.69 4.80
N TYR A 329 -27.20 -19.50 5.06
CA TYR A 329 -26.19 -19.55 4.01
C TYR A 329 -26.07 -20.96 3.43
N THR A 330 -25.98 -21.06 2.10
CA THR A 330 -25.69 -22.31 1.38
C THR A 330 -24.53 -22.08 0.42
N GLU A 331 -23.63 -23.07 0.34
CA GLU A 331 -22.54 -23.10 -0.66
C GLU A 331 -23.09 -23.24 -2.10
#